data_AF-A0A4P5WBZ4-F1
#
_entry.id   AF-A0A4P5WBZ4-F1
#
_cell.length_a   1.000
_cell.length_b   1.000
_cell.length_c   1.000
_cell.angle_alpha   90.00
_cell.angle_beta   90.00
_cell.angle_gamma   90.00
#
_symmetry.space_group_name_H-M   'P 1'
#
loop_
_entity.id
_entity.type
_entity.pdbx_description
1 polymer ?
#
loop_
_entity_poly.entity_id
_entity_poly.type
_entity_poly.pdbx_seq_one_letter_code
_entity_poly.pdbx_strand_id
1 'polypeptide(L)'
;MKKSLNIVVLENEETNALAVALYCWGHVPSIFNNIDDTFGKLASSLDQVDALIVNIELNTDAVSRLDEFLHHSSLPCLILDTSVNRSLSQGVVDYLSSKTDIKKLVSWLENINKPERVFEEKNPLFTLIYGSHAVGETQPSDVMDILKVARKINKELEITGVLLYNKGWWLQVLEGSFSAVTSLFFDHIQKDKRYTDVTLLVLDPTTKRHFANWDMGFYSTQDEQDSNLSWTDLDTHPAGELIKQKLSHSQEYTKYFMK
;
A
#
# COMPACT_ATOMS: atom_id res chain seq x y z
N MET A 1 28.76 -3.29 -8.19
CA MET A 1 27.37 -3.74 -7.91
C MET A 1 26.46 -2.52 -7.94
N LYS A 2 25.25 -2.63 -8.51
CA LYS A 2 24.32 -1.48 -8.63
C LYS A 2 23.77 -1.12 -7.24
N LYS A 3 23.71 0.17 -6.91
CA LYS A 3 23.16 0.69 -5.63
C LYS A 3 21.63 0.63 -5.55
N SER A 4 20.97 0.63 -6.71
CA SER A 4 19.51 0.60 -6.87
C SER A 4 19.15 -0.29 -8.05
N LEU A 5 17.95 -0.88 -8.04
CA LEU A 5 17.41 -1.64 -9.17
C LEU A 5 16.35 -0.78 -9.86
N ASN A 6 16.35 -0.76 -11.18
CA ASN A 6 15.26 -0.19 -11.96
C ASN A 6 14.21 -1.27 -12.17
N ILE A 7 13.06 -1.12 -11.52
CA ILE A 7 12.03 -2.17 -11.45
C ILE A 7 10.80 -1.69 -12.19
N VAL A 8 10.35 -2.45 -13.18
CA VAL A 8 9.07 -2.18 -13.83
C VAL A 8 7.96 -2.88 -13.03
N VAL A 9 6.91 -2.14 -12.71
CA VAL A 9 5.80 -2.61 -11.90
C VAL A 9 4.50 -2.48 -12.69
N LEU A 10 3.86 -3.62 -12.95
CA LEU A 10 2.52 -3.69 -13.51
C LEU A 10 1.51 -3.75 -12.37
N GLU A 11 0.78 -2.68 -12.12
CA GLU A 11 -0.14 -2.54 -10.99
C GLU A 11 -1.37 -1.70 -11.38
N ASN A 12 -2.55 -2.08 -10.88
CA ASN A 12 -3.77 -1.30 -11.07
C ASN A 12 -3.72 -0.02 -10.20
N GLU A 13 -4.24 1.10 -10.72
CA GLU A 13 -4.06 2.47 -10.18
C GLU A 13 -4.51 2.71 -8.73
N GLU A 14 -5.16 1.75 -8.08
CA GLU A 14 -5.87 1.99 -6.82
C GLU A 14 -4.99 2.02 -5.56
N THR A 15 -3.72 1.57 -5.60
CA THR A 15 -2.93 1.52 -4.35
C THR A 15 -1.46 1.94 -4.43
N ASN A 16 -0.75 1.87 -5.56
CA ASN A 16 0.69 2.23 -5.71
C ASN A 16 1.63 1.73 -4.56
N ALA A 17 1.16 0.80 -3.73
CA ALA A 17 1.77 0.53 -2.43
C ALA A 17 3.09 -0.22 -2.60
N LEU A 18 3.13 -1.07 -3.62
CA LEU A 18 4.30 -1.81 -4.03
C LEU A 18 5.38 -0.88 -4.58
N ALA A 19 5.03 0.09 -5.42
CA ALA A 19 5.99 1.06 -5.93
C ALA A 19 6.62 1.87 -4.79
N VAL A 20 5.81 2.35 -3.84
CA VAL A 20 6.32 3.03 -2.64
C VAL A 20 7.29 2.12 -1.87
N ALA A 21 6.94 0.84 -1.69
CA ALA A 21 7.79 -0.15 -1.02
C ALA A 21 9.19 -0.22 -1.65
N LEU A 22 9.21 -0.39 -2.98
CA LEU A 22 10.44 -0.55 -3.76
C LEU A 22 11.29 0.71 -3.68
N TYR A 23 10.68 1.89 -3.76
CA TYR A 23 11.38 3.16 -3.57
C TYR A 23 12.06 3.23 -2.20
N CYS A 24 11.36 2.81 -1.15
CA CYS A 24 11.89 2.86 0.21
C CYS A 24 12.97 1.81 0.47
N TRP A 25 12.98 0.70 -0.27
CA TRP A 25 14.09 -0.26 -0.28
C TRP A 25 15.27 0.19 -1.14
N GLY A 26 15.22 1.41 -1.70
CA GLY A 26 16.30 1.99 -2.48
C GLY A 26 16.28 1.58 -3.96
N HIS A 27 15.15 1.12 -4.47
CA HIS A 27 14.94 0.80 -5.87
C HIS A 27 14.20 1.93 -6.61
N VAL A 28 14.14 1.85 -7.94
CA VAL A 28 13.53 2.86 -8.81
C VAL A 28 12.37 2.18 -9.55
N PRO A 29 11.14 2.26 -9.02
CA PRO A 29 9.97 1.67 -9.67
C PRO A 29 9.48 2.52 -10.85
N SER A 30 9.07 1.88 -11.94
CA SER A 30 8.33 2.48 -13.06
C SER A 30 6.98 1.79 -13.20
N ILE A 31 5.89 2.52 -12.94
CA ILE A 31 4.54 1.95 -12.84
C ILE A 31 3.83 1.99 -14.19
N PHE A 32 3.17 0.90 -14.53
CA PHE A 32 2.29 0.77 -15.68
C PHE A 32 0.99 0.07 -15.28
N ASN A 33 -0.13 0.58 -15.80
CA ASN A 33 -1.46 0.02 -15.58
C ASN A 33 -1.88 -0.97 -16.70
N ASN A 34 -1.08 -1.09 -17.76
CA ASN A 34 -1.38 -1.91 -18.93
C ASN A 34 -0.13 -2.64 -19.42
N ILE A 35 -0.28 -3.94 -19.69
CA ILE A 35 0.79 -4.80 -20.21
C ILE A 35 1.22 -4.40 -21.63
N ASP A 36 0.30 -3.91 -22.47
CA ASP A 36 0.63 -3.52 -23.84
C ASP A 36 1.55 -2.30 -23.87
N ASP A 37 1.24 -1.29 -23.06
CA ASP A 37 2.09 -0.10 -22.89
C ASP A 37 3.46 -0.45 -22.30
N THR A 38 3.48 -1.48 -21.45
CA THR A 38 4.69 -1.98 -20.81
C THR A 38 5.62 -2.64 -21.80
N PHE A 39 5.12 -3.52 -22.68
CA PHE A 39 5.97 -4.16 -23.69
C PHE A 39 6.62 -3.15 -24.65
N GLY A 40 5.88 -2.13 -25.09
CA GLY A 40 6.45 -1.09 -25.97
C GLY A 40 7.60 -0.32 -25.31
N LYS A 41 7.47 -0.02 -24.02
CA LYS A 41 8.52 0.66 -23.25
C LYS A 41 9.68 -0.25 -22.87
N LEU A 42 9.39 -1.49 -22.46
CA LEU A 42 10.42 -2.49 -22.15
C LEU A 42 11.27 -2.80 -23.39
N ALA A 43 10.66 -2.95 -24.57
CA ALA A 43 11.39 -3.23 -25.81
C ALA A 43 12.40 -2.13 -26.20
N SER A 44 12.12 -0.88 -25.83
CA SER A 44 12.99 0.28 -26.14
C SER A 44 14.01 0.60 -25.04
N SER A 45 13.90 -0.01 -23.86
CA SER A 45 14.74 0.32 -22.69
C SER A 45 15.20 -0.89 -21.88
N LEU A 46 15.21 -2.09 -22.47
CA LEU A 46 15.47 -3.36 -21.76
C LEU A 46 16.78 -3.36 -20.97
N ASP A 47 17.85 -2.79 -21.52
CA ASP A 47 19.17 -2.69 -20.88
C ASP A 47 19.18 -1.83 -19.60
N GLN A 48 18.14 -1.01 -19.41
CA GLN A 48 17.97 -0.14 -18.25
C GLN A 48 17.06 -0.75 -17.19
N VAL A 49 16.42 -1.90 -17.45
CA VAL A 49 15.50 -2.56 -16.52
C VAL A 49 16.18 -3.74 -15.87
N ASP A 50 16.11 -3.80 -14.55
CA ASP A 50 16.75 -4.86 -13.76
C ASP A 50 15.78 -5.98 -13.37
N ALA A 51 14.48 -5.67 -13.23
CA ALA A 51 13.47 -6.65 -12.86
C ALA A 51 12.04 -6.21 -13.26
N LEU A 52 11.14 -7.17 -13.36
CA LEU A 52 9.70 -6.96 -13.60
C LEU A 52 8.87 -7.51 -12.44
N ILE A 53 7.87 -6.77 -11.98
CA ILE A 53 6.88 -7.25 -11.01
C ILE A 53 5.48 -7.09 -11.60
N VAL A 54 4.68 -8.15 -11.54
CA VAL A 54 3.31 -8.19 -12.07
C VAL A 54 2.31 -8.38 -10.94
N ASN A 55 1.47 -7.37 -10.71
CA ASN A 55 0.41 -7.33 -9.71
C ASN A 55 -0.98 -7.08 -10.33
N ILE A 56 -1.16 -7.45 -11.59
CA ILE A 56 -2.45 -7.36 -12.31
C ILE A 56 -2.88 -8.74 -12.76
N GLU A 57 -4.19 -8.92 -12.94
CA GLU A 57 -4.72 -10.12 -13.59
C GLU A 57 -4.38 -10.10 -15.08
N LEU A 58 -3.82 -11.21 -15.56
CA LEU A 58 -3.48 -11.38 -16.96
C LEU A 58 -4.43 -12.35 -17.64
N ASN A 59 -4.91 -11.98 -18.82
CA ASN A 59 -5.61 -12.92 -19.71
C ASN A 59 -4.61 -13.88 -20.39
N THR A 60 -5.13 -14.93 -21.03
CA THR A 60 -4.31 -15.99 -21.65
C THR A 60 -3.35 -15.47 -22.73
N ASP A 61 -3.75 -14.45 -23.49
CA ASP A 61 -2.91 -13.83 -24.52
C ASP A 61 -1.73 -13.07 -23.88
N ALA A 62 -2.03 -12.24 -22.88
CA ALA A 62 -1.04 -11.49 -22.11
C ALA A 62 -0.04 -12.40 -21.39
N VAL A 63 -0.49 -13.54 -20.84
CA VAL A 63 0.40 -14.56 -20.24
C VAL A 63 1.36 -15.14 -21.28
N SER A 64 0.85 -15.50 -22.47
CA SER A 64 1.66 -16.10 -23.53
C SER A 64 2.74 -15.13 -24.03
N ARG A 65 2.36 -13.86 -24.24
CA ARG A 65 3.28 -12.79 -24.66
C ARG A 65 4.31 -12.48 -23.59
N LEU A 66 3.91 -12.52 -22.31
CA LEU A 66 4.82 -12.34 -21.18
C LEU A 66 5.84 -13.48 -21.09
N ASP A 67 5.43 -14.75 -21.24
CA ASP A 67 6.35 -15.90 -21.21
C ASP A 67 7.40 -15.79 -22.33
N GLU A 68 6.95 -15.45 -23.55
CA GLU A 68 7.84 -15.26 -24.68
C GLU A 68 8.83 -14.11 -24.43
N PHE A 69 8.35 -12.97 -23.93
CA PHE A 69 9.21 -11.84 -23.60
C PHE A 69 10.26 -12.19 -22.53
N LEU A 70 9.86 -12.89 -21.46
CA LEU A 70 10.75 -13.27 -20.36
C LEU A 70 11.78 -14.32 -20.81
N HIS A 71 11.40 -15.22 -21.72
CA HIS A 71 12.33 -16.18 -22.31
C HIS A 71 13.45 -15.49 -23.09
N HIS A 72 13.11 -14.50 -23.92
CA HIS A 72 14.09 -13.77 -24.73
C HIS A 72 14.95 -12.80 -23.91
N SER A 73 14.34 -12.10 -22.94
CA SER A 73 15.02 -11.08 -22.15
C SER A 73 15.85 -11.63 -20.99
N SER A 74 15.56 -12.83 -20.50
CA SER A 74 16.11 -13.38 -19.26
C SER A 74 15.93 -12.46 -18.03
N LEU A 75 14.95 -11.55 -18.08
CA LEU A 75 14.68 -10.59 -17.02
C LEU A 75 14.03 -11.30 -15.82
N PRO A 76 14.54 -11.13 -14.59
CA PRO A 76 13.88 -11.65 -13.40
C PRO A 76 12.46 -11.09 -13.27
N CYS A 77 11.48 -11.97 -13.10
CA CYS A 77 10.07 -11.60 -12.97
C CYS A 77 9.45 -12.16 -11.69
N LEU A 78 8.70 -11.33 -10.97
CA LEU A 78 7.90 -11.75 -9.81
C LEU A 78 6.41 -11.52 -10.06
N ILE A 79 5.60 -12.54 -9.81
CA ILE A 79 4.14 -12.47 -9.95
C ILE A 79 3.49 -12.48 -8.58
N LEU A 80 2.69 -11.45 -8.27
CA LEU A 80 2.02 -11.27 -6.98
C LEU A 80 0.56 -11.76 -6.97
N ASP A 81 -0.03 -12.02 -8.14
CA ASP A 81 -1.42 -12.46 -8.24
C ASP A 81 -1.56 -13.99 -8.31
N THR A 82 -2.43 -14.52 -7.46
CA THR A 82 -2.65 -15.95 -7.23
C THR A 82 -3.65 -16.59 -8.20
N SER A 83 -4.39 -15.81 -8.99
CA SER A 83 -5.35 -16.34 -9.98
C SER A 83 -4.67 -16.78 -11.28
N VAL A 84 -3.47 -16.26 -11.58
CA VAL A 84 -2.69 -16.66 -12.75
C VAL A 84 -2.04 -18.01 -12.45
N ASN A 85 -2.65 -19.04 -13.03
CA ASN A 85 -2.16 -20.41 -13.01
C ASN A 85 -0.69 -20.45 -13.49
N ARG A 86 0.08 -21.41 -12.96
CA ARG A 86 1.50 -21.68 -13.25
C ARG A 86 1.73 -22.09 -14.72
N SER A 87 1.44 -21.19 -15.65
CA SER A 87 1.48 -21.41 -17.09
C SER A 87 2.69 -20.76 -17.76
N LEU A 88 3.47 -19.96 -17.04
CA LEU A 88 4.77 -19.48 -17.51
C LEU A 88 5.77 -20.60 -17.29
N SER A 89 6.33 -21.10 -18.38
CA SER A 89 7.16 -22.32 -18.37
C SER A 89 8.58 -22.07 -18.85
N GLN A 90 8.85 -20.90 -19.43
CA GLN A 90 10.08 -20.63 -20.17
C GLN A 90 10.93 -19.47 -19.59
N GLY A 91 10.36 -18.59 -18.76
CA GLY A 91 11.06 -17.47 -18.11
C GLY A 91 11.58 -17.74 -16.69
N VAL A 92 12.46 -16.86 -16.17
CA VAL A 92 12.88 -16.83 -14.76
C VAL A 92 11.79 -16.15 -13.94
N VAL A 93 10.82 -16.92 -13.46
CA VAL A 93 9.63 -16.42 -12.78
C VAL A 93 9.53 -16.97 -11.36
N ASP A 94 9.42 -16.06 -10.40
CA ASP A 94 9.03 -16.36 -9.03
C ASP A 94 7.57 -15.96 -8.78
N TYR A 95 6.93 -16.68 -7.85
CA TYR A 95 5.53 -16.46 -7.50
C TYR A 95 5.37 -16.14 -6.02
N LEU A 96 4.65 -15.07 -5.71
CA LEU A 96 4.23 -14.75 -4.35
C LEU A 96 2.85 -15.35 -4.09
N SER A 97 2.75 -16.25 -3.11
CA SER A 97 1.48 -16.91 -2.76
C SER A 97 0.50 -16.00 -2.02
N SER A 98 0.93 -14.82 -1.59
CA SER A 98 0.11 -13.77 -0.98
C SER A 98 0.72 -12.41 -1.28
N LYS A 99 -0.09 -11.41 -1.65
CA LYS A 99 0.33 -10.01 -1.88
C LYS A 99 0.99 -9.35 -0.64
N THR A 100 0.88 -9.99 0.52
CA THR A 100 1.42 -9.51 1.81
C THR A 100 2.69 -10.22 2.28
N ASP A 101 3.23 -11.17 1.50
CA ASP A 101 4.48 -11.88 1.84
C ASP A 101 5.73 -11.04 1.51
N ILE A 102 5.89 -9.97 2.27
CA ILE A 102 6.95 -8.98 2.11
C ILE A 102 8.33 -9.60 2.33
N LYS A 103 8.45 -10.61 3.20
CA LYS A 103 9.72 -11.30 3.44
C LYS A 103 10.22 -11.99 2.18
N LYS A 104 9.32 -12.63 1.43
CA LYS A 104 9.67 -13.30 0.18
C LYS A 104 9.98 -12.29 -0.93
N LEU A 105 9.24 -11.17 -1.00
CA LEU A 105 9.56 -10.07 -1.92
C LEU A 105 10.96 -9.49 -1.64
N VAL A 106 11.29 -9.21 -0.37
CA VAL A 106 12.63 -8.72 0.01
C VAL A 106 13.72 -9.75 -0.31
N SER A 107 13.50 -11.03 0.03
CA SER A 107 14.46 -12.09 -0.29
C SER A 107 14.70 -12.23 -1.79
N TRP A 108 13.65 -12.05 -2.60
CA TRP A 108 13.75 -12.07 -4.06
C TRP A 108 14.59 -10.90 -4.59
N LEU A 109 14.36 -9.69 -4.09
CA LEU A 109 15.16 -8.51 -4.44
C LEU A 109 16.64 -8.68 -4.06
N GLU A 110 16.92 -9.24 -2.87
CA GLU A 110 18.30 -9.52 -2.42
C GLU A 110 19.01 -10.57 -3.30
N ASN A 111 18.27 -11.49 -3.92
CA ASN A 111 18.81 -12.49 -4.84
C ASN A 111 19.15 -11.91 -6.21
N ILE A 112 18.40 -10.90 -6.70
CA ILE A 112 18.67 -10.22 -7.97
C ILE A 112 19.92 -9.34 -7.84
N ASN A 113 20.07 -8.65 -6.71
CA ASN A 113 21.23 -7.83 -6.42
C ASN A 113 21.29 -7.60 -4.90
N LYS A 114 22.45 -7.79 -4.28
CA LYS A 114 22.69 -7.32 -2.91
C LYS A 114 23.05 -5.83 -3.01
N PRO A 115 22.14 -4.87 -2.80
CA PRO A 115 22.59 -3.50 -2.69
C PRO A 115 23.61 -3.43 -1.55
N GLU A 116 24.70 -2.69 -1.76
CA GLU A 116 25.51 -2.19 -0.66
C GLU A 116 24.54 -1.35 0.18
N ARG A 117 24.09 -1.88 1.32
CA ARG A 117 23.05 -1.26 2.16
C ARG A 117 23.55 0.13 2.59
N VAL A 118 23.09 1.19 1.92
CA VAL A 118 23.37 2.59 2.31
C VAL A 118 22.37 3.08 3.37
N PHE A 119 21.36 2.28 3.73
CA PHE A 119 20.55 2.54 4.91
C PHE A 119 21.10 1.73 6.08
N GLU A 120 21.92 2.40 6.90
CA GLU A 120 22.19 1.93 8.26
C GLU A 120 20.86 1.68 8.98
N GLU A 121 20.79 0.54 9.66
CA GLU A 121 19.61 0.02 10.33
C GLU A 121 18.85 1.06 11.14
N LYS A 122 17.58 1.25 10.78
CA LYS A 122 16.44 1.30 11.71
C LYS A 122 15.19 1.07 10.89
N ASN A 123 14.44 0.02 11.21
CA ASN A 123 13.12 -0.32 10.63
C ASN A 123 12.41 0.94 10.13
N PRO A 124 12.37 1.21 8.81
CA PRO A 124 11.80 2.45 8.32
C PRO A 124 10.34 2.49 8.74
N LEU A 125 9.99 3.56 9.44
CA LEU A 125 8.65 3.80 9.92
C LEU A 125 7.82 4.38 8.78
N PHE A 126 6.60 3.91 8.62
CA PHE A 126 5.67 4.34 7.59
C PHE A 126 4.41 4.88 8.20
N THR A 127 3.77 5.79 7.47
CA THR A 127 2.40 6.22 7.70
C THR A 127 1.56 5.71 6.54
N LEU A 128 0.56 4.89 6.86
CA LEU A 128 -0.51 4.48 5.96
C LEU A 128 -1.78 5.23 6.34
N ILE A 129 -2.41 5.93 5.40
CA ILE A 129 -3.70 6.58 5.59
C ILE A 129 -4.67 5.99 4.58
N TYR A 130 -5.82 5.51 5.05
CA TYR A 130 -6.90 5.08 4.17
C TYR A 130 -8.23 5.69 4.60
N GLY A 131 -9.12 5.85 3.64
CA GLY A 131 -10.51 6.22 3.85
C GLY A 131 -11.45 5.09 3.43
N SER A 132 -12.61 4.97 4.08
CA SER A 132 -13.65 4.03 3.68
C SER A 132 -15.03 4.51 4.07
N HIS A 133 -16.07 3.94 3.48
CA HIS A 133 -17.46 4.22 3.82
C HIS A 133 -18.03 3.08 4.68
N ALA A 134 -18.89 3.40 5.65
CA ALA A 134 -19.53 2.43 6.52
C ALA A 134 -20.65 1.71 5.79
N VAL A 135 -20.78 0.40 6.02
CA VAL A 135 -21.95 -0.35 5.58
C VAL A 135 -23.09 -0.10 6.56
N GLY A 136 -24.08 0.69 6.15
CA GLY A 136 -25.25 0.99 6.97
C GLY A 136 -24.96 1.97 8.11
N GLU A 137 -25.85 1.99 9.11
CA GLU A 137 -25.72 2.88 10.25
C GLU A 137 -24.72 2.30 11.27
N THR A 138 -23.64 3.03 11.52
CA THR A 138 -22.64 2.64 12.53
C THR A 138 -23.16 2.88 13.94
N GLN A 139 -23.25 1.82 14.73
CA GLN A 139 -23.64 1.90 16.13
C GLN A 139 -22.40 2.08 17.02
N PRO A 140 -22.55 2.67 18.23
CA PRO A 140 -21.45 2.77 19.18
C PRO A 140 -20.78 1.42 19.52
N SER A 141 -21.54 0.32 19.49
CA SER A 141 -21.01 -1.03 19.67
C SER A 141 -20.03 -1.44 18.57
N ASP A 142 -20.31 -1.07 17.31
CA ASP A 142 -19.45 -1.41 16.18
C ASP A 142 -18.09 -0.72 16.31
N VAL A 143 -18.10 0.55 16.72
CA VAL A 143 -16.90 1.32 17.01
C VAL A 143 -16.08 0.64 18.11
N MET A 144 -16.72 0.24 19.20
CA MET A 144 -16.04 -0.41 20.32
C MET A 144 -15.41 -1.75 19.93
N ASP A 145 -16.09 -2.53 19.09
CA ASP A 145 -15.56 -3.79 18.57
C ASP A 145 -14.37 -3.58 17.64
N ILE A 146 -14.44 -2.58 16.74
CA ILE A 146 -13.29 -2.17 15.91
C ILE A 146 -12.10 -1.81 16.80
N LEU A 147 -12.29 -0.93 17.78
CA LEU A 147 -11.20 -0.45 18.64
C LEU A 147 -10.61 -1.56 19.50
N LYS A 148 -11.42 -2.48 20.00
CA LYS A 148 -10.95 -3.62 20.79
C LYS A 148 -10.02 -4.51 19.98
N VAL A 149 -10.42 -4.85 18.75
CA VAL A 149 -9.60 -5.68 17.84
C VAL A 149 -8.36 -4.91 17.40
N ALA A 150 -8.52 -3.66 16.94
CA ALA A 150 -7.42 -2.83 16.46
C ALA A 150 -6.35 -2.64 17.53
N ARG A 151 -6.71 -2.26 18.77
CA ARG A 151 -5.72 -2.05 19.85
C ARG A 151 -4.94 -3.32 20.17
N LYS A 152 -5.58 -4.49 20.15
CA LYS A 152 -4.90 -5.77 20.39
C LYS A 152 -3.89 -6.07 19.28
N ILE A 153 -4.35 -6.08 18.02
CA ILE A 153 -3.50 -6.41 16.87
C ILE A 153 -2.38 -5.40 16.71
N ASN A 154 -2.70 -4.11 16.85
CA ASN A 154 -1.73 -3.05 16.69
C ASN A 154 -0.63 -3.12 17.74
N LYS A 155 -0.97 -3.44 18.98
CA LYS A 155 0.03 -3.67 20.04
C LYS A 155 0.95 -4.85 19.72
N GLU A 156 0.42 -5.93 19.17
CA GLU A 156 1.21 -7.12 18.76
C GLU A 156 2.13 -6.82 17.57
N LEU A 157 1.71 -5.95 16.66
CA LEU A 157 2.44 -5.58 15.44
C LEU A 157 3.28 -4.29 15.58
N GLU A 158 3.33 -3.70 16.77
CA GLU A 158 3.94 -2.39 17.03
C GLU A 158 3.41 -1.30 16.09
N ILE A 159 2.10 -1.30 15.83
CA ILE A 159 1.39 -0.27 15.06
C ILE A 159 0.78 0.73 16.03
N THR A 160 0.84 2.01 15.68
CA THR A 160 0.14 3.08 16.39
C THR A 160 -0.73 3.86 15.43
N GLY A 161 -1.71 4.62 15.91
CA GLY A 161 -2.58 5.34 15.00
C GLY A 161 -3.82 5.96 15.61
N VAL A 162 -4.67 6.45 14.73
CA VAL A 162 -5.97 7.03 15.08
C VAL A 162 -7.02 6.61 14.05
N LEU A 163 -8.23 6.35 14.55
CA LEU A 163 -9.43 6.09 13.77
C LEU A 163 -10.39 7.28 13.94
N LEU A 164 -10.81 7.84 12.81
CA LEU A 164 -11.74 8.96 12.74
C LEU A 164 -13.04 8.47 12.11
N TYR A 165 -14.18 8.88 12.68
CA TYR A 165 -15.50 8.59 12.15
C TYR A 165 -16.37 9.83 12.03
N ASN A 166 -16.89 10.09 10.84
CA ASN A 166 -17.86 11.16 10.61
C ASN A 166 -18.91 10.77 9.55
N LYS A 167 -20.20 10.82 9.89
CA LYS A 167 -21.33 10.62 8.97
C LYS A 167 -21.15 9.44 7.99
N GLY A 168 -20.82 8.27 8.51
CA GLY A 168 -20.61 7.07 7.70
C GLY A 168 -19.23 6.97 7.04
N TRP A 169 -18.36 7.97 7.17
CA TRP A 169 -16.99 7.91 6.65
C TRP A 169 -16.00 7.58 7.75
N TRP A 170 -15.09 6.67 7.43
CA TRP A 170 -13.94 6.31 8.22
C TRP A 170 -12.69 6.86 7.58
N LEU A 171 -11.79 7.37 8.42
CA LEU A 171 -10.43 7.70 8.04
C LEU A 171 -9.50 7.14 9.11
N GLN A 172 -8.53 6.32 8.73
CA GLN A 172 -7.60 5.73 9.68
C GLN A 172 -6.17 6.03 9.27
N VAL A 173 -5.38 6.42 10.27
CA VAL A 173 -3.93 6.57 10.16
C VAL A 173 -3.27 5.43 10.91
N LEU A 174 -2.38 4.70 10.25
CA LEU A 174 -1.57 3.63 10.82
C LEU A 174 -0.09 3.99 10.68
N GLU A 175 0.66 3.83 11.75
CA GLU A 175 2.10 4.07 11.80
C GLU A 175 2.82 2.81 12.27
N GLY A 176 3.82 2.35 11.53
CA GLY A 176 4.52 1.11 11.86
C GLY A 176 5.59 0.76 10.84
N SER A 177 6.20 -0.41 10.96
CA SER A 177 7.06 -0.91 9.88
C SER A 177 6.23 -1.06 8.60
N PHE A 178 6.87 -0.92 7.43
CA PHE A 178 6.21 -1.13 6.13
C PHE A 178 5.36 -2.41 6.14
N SER A 179 5.97 -3.54 6.52
CA SER A 179 5.29 -4.83 6.53
C SER A 179 4.12 -4.90 7.50
N ALA A 180 4.23 -4.29 8.68
CA ALA A 180 3.15 -4.32 9.65
C ALA A 180 1.91 -3.57 9.12
N VAL A 181 2.09 -2.34 8.62
CA VAL A 181 0.96 -1.51 8.17
C VAL A 181 0.33 -2.03 6.89
N THR A 182 1.11 -2.51 5.92
CA THR A 182 0.58 -3.02 4.66
C THR A 182 -0.09 -4.38 4.83
N SER A 183 0.50 -5.32 5.59
CA SER A 183 -0.15 -6.61 5.83
C SER A 183 -1.46 -6.42 6.57
N LEU A 184 -1.51 -5.56 7.59
CA LEU A 184 -2.76 -5.24 8.29
C LEU A 184 -3.81 -4.67 7.32
N PHE A 185 -3.41 -3.74 6.45
CA PHE A 185 -4.31 -3.12 5.49
C PHE A 185 -4.88 -4.12 4.48
N PHE A 186 -4.03 -4.85 3.76
CA PHE A 186 -4.45 -5.75 2.68
C PHE A 186 -5.09 -7.06 3.17
N ASP A 187 -4.63 -7.61 4.30
CA ASP A 187 -5.13 -8.91 4.77
C ASP A 187 -6.40 -8.82 5.61
N HIS A 188 -6.60 -7.70 6.30
CA HIS A 188 -7.71 -7.53 7.23
C HIS A 188 -8.62 -6.37 6.87
N ILE A 189 -8.09 -5.16 6.78
CA ILE A 189 -8.90 -3.93 6.66
C ILE A 189 -9.65 -3.90 5.33
N GLN A 190 -8.97 -4.16 4.22
CA GLN A 190 -9.58 -4.14 2.89
C GLN A 190 -10.69 -5.20 2.71
N LYS A 191 -10.65 -6.28 3.50
CA LYS A 191 -11.60 -7.39 3.45
C LYS A 191 -12.69 -7.30 4.52
N ASP A 192 -12.67 -6.25 5.34
CA ASP A 192 -13.60 -6.07 6.44
C ASP A 192 -14.99 -5.69 5.92
N LYS A 193 -15.99 -6.52 6.22
CA LYS A 193 -17.37 -6.36 5.73
C LYS A 193 -18.11 -5.16 6.33
N ARG A 194 -17.53 -4.49 7.34
CA ARG A 194 -18.09 -3.28 7.95
C ARG A 194 -17.90 -2.05 7.06
N TYR A 195 -17.05 -2.15 6.03
CA TYR A 195 -16.72 -1.03 5.17
C TYR A 195 -16.93 -1.33 3.67
N THR A 196 -17.18 -0.28 2.89
CA THR A 196 -17.10 -0.24 1.42
C THR A 196 -16.11 0.84 1.00
N ASP A 197 -15.76 0.88 -0.28
CA ASP A 197 -14.98 1.97 -0.89
C ASP A 197 -13.65 2.24 -0.17
N VAL A 198 -13.01 1.16 0.31
CA VAL A 198 -11.75 1.23 1.05
C VAL A 198 -10.64 1.68 0.10
N THR A 199 -10.17 2.90 0.31
CA THR A 199 -9.24 3.59 -0.58
C THR A 199 -7.97 3.96 0.18
N LEU A 200 -6.82 3.49 -0.32
CA LEU A 200 -5.53 3.89 0.20
C LEU A 200 -5.20 5.32 -0.26
N LEU A 201 -5.04 6.24 0.68
CA LEU A 201 -4.81 7.66 0.40
C LEU A 201 -3.33 8.02 0.45
N VAL A 202 -2.61 7.44 1.40
CA VAL A 202 -1.20 7.72 1.65
C VAL A 202 -0.52 6.44 2.10
N LEU A 203 0.65 6.17 1.55
CA LEU A 203 1.62 5.24 2.11
C LEU A 203 2.98 5.89 1.92
N ASP A 204 3.57 6.40 3.00
CA ASP A 204 4.81 7.16 2.94
C ASP A 204 5.76 6.79 4.08
N PRO A 205 7.07 6.91 3.87
CA PRO A 205 8.01 6.91 4.98
C PRO A 205 7.76 8.12 5.91
N THR A 206 7.99 7.91 7.20
CA THR A 206 7.97 8.95 8.23
C THR A 206 9.16 8.78 9.17
N THR A 207 9.67 9.88 9.70
CA THR A 207 10.83 9.87 10.60
C THR A 207 10.45 9.63 12.06
N LYS A 208 9.17 9.78 12.42
CA LYS A 208 8.65 9.62 13.79
C LYS A 208 7.18 9.21 13.78
N ARG A 209 6.74 8.61 14.88
CA ARG A 209 5.32 8.35 15.18
C ARG A 209 4.69 9.65 15.66
N HIS A 210 3.58 10.03 15.05
CA HIS A 210 2.74 11.14 15.52
C HIS A 210 1.80 10.66 16.64
N PHE A 211 1.48 9.37 16.68
CA PHE A 211 0.57 8.77 17.67
C PHE A 211 1.25 7.72 18.54
N ALA A 212 2.51 7.93 18.92
CA ALA A 212 3.37 6.92 19.55
C ALA A 212 2.77 6.14 20.74
N ASN A 213 1.81 6.73 21.47
CA ASN A 213 1.18 6.13 22.64
C ASN A 213 -0.24 5.58 22.37
N TRP A 214 -0.69 5.58 21.12
CA TRP A 214 -2.04 5.19 20.75
C TRP A 214 -1.99 3.92 19.92
N ASP A 215 -2.18 2.78 20.58
CA ASP A 215 -2.38 1.49 19.89
C ASP A 215 -3.54 1.63 18.87
N MET A 216 -4.59 2.38 19.23
CA MET A 216 -5.54 3.00 18.30
C MET A 216 -6.37 4.06 19.05
N GLY A 217 -6.12 5.34 18.74
CA GLY A 217 -6.96 6.45 19.17
C GLY A 217 -8.30 6.44 18.44
N PHE A 218 -9.34 7.05 19.01
CA PHE A 218 -10.63 7.21 18.35
C PHE A 218 -11.17 8.62 18.52
N TYR A 219 -11.74 9.17 17.46
CA TYR A 219 -12.42 10.46 17.48
C TYR A 219 -13.62 10.46 16.53
N SER A 220 -14.71 11.13 16.91
CA SER A 220 -15.92 11.24 16.10
C SER A 220 -16.66 12.56 16.34
N THR A 221 -17.27 13.10 15.27
CA THR A 221 -18.13 14.29 15.28
C THR A 221 -19.58 13.88 15.03
N GLN A 222 -20.32 13.53 16.09
CA GLN A 222 -21.74 13.14 16.01
C GLN A 222 -22.74 14.28 16.27
N ASP A 223 -22.29 15.53 16.47
CA ASP A 223 -23.24 16.64 16.69
C ASP A 223 -23.99 17.00 15.39
N GLU A 224 -25.33 16.98 15.47
CA GLU A 224 -26.29 17.04 14.36
C GLU A 224 -26.29 18.35 13.55
N GLN A 225 -25.49 19.36 13.88
CA GLN A 225 -25.57 20.66 13.19
C GLN A 225 -24.60 20.88 12.03
N ASP A 226 -23.63 20.00 11.75
CA ASP A 226 -22.70 20.30 10.67
C ASP A 226 -22.41 19.13 9.73
N SER A 227 -23.07 19.19 8.56
CA SER A 227 -22.95 18.46 7.28
C SER A 227 -21.59 17.96 6.84
N ASN A 228 -20.56 18.67 7.25
CA ASN A 228 -19.30 18.75 6.55
C ASN A 228 -18.16 18.25 7.45
N LEU A 229 -17.21 17.54 6.85
CA LEU A 229 -15.94 17.21 7.51
C LEU A 229 -15.12 18.47 7.82
N SER A 230 -15.59 19.64 7.36
CA SER A 230 -15.12 20.98 7.73
C SER A 230 -15.04 21.28 9.24
N TRP A 231 -15.57 20.46 10.15
CA TRP A 231 -15.48 20.69 11.60
C TRP A 231 -14.89 19.54 12.44
N THR A 232 -14.17 18.59 11.82
CA THR A 232 -12.96 18.18 12.56
C THR A 232 -12.08 19.40 12.47
N ASP A 233 -11.97 20.18 13.54
CA ASP A 233 -10.97 21.23 13.56
C ASP A 233 -9.60 20.53 13.55
N LEU A 234 -9.14 20.24 12.33
CA LEU A 234 -7.87 19.60 12.07
C LEU A 234 -6.72 20.52 12.54
N ASP A 235 -6.99 21.82 12.79
CA ASP A 235 -6.03 22.73 13.41
C ASP A 235 -5.89 22.47 14.93
N THR A 236 -6.92 21.92 15.60
CA THR A 236 -6.85 21.54 17.04
C THR A 236 -6.68 20.04 17.29
N HIS A 237 -6.96 19.19 16.30
CA HIS A 237 -6.80 17.74 16.45
C HIS A 237 -5.34 17.29 16.21
N PRO A 238 -4.74 16.45 17.08
CA PRO A 238 -3.35 15.99 16.93
C PRO A 238 -3.05 15.30 15.59
N ALA A 239 -4.07 14.68 14.98
CA ALA A 239 -3.97 14.07 13.66
C ALA A 239 -4.24 15.02 12.50
N GLY A 240 -4.84 16.17 12.76
CA GLY A 240 -5.38 17.01 11.72
C GLY A 240 -4.32 17.70 10.89
N GLU A 241 -3.29 18.26 11.54
CA GLU A 241 -2.09 18.78 10.87
C GLU A 241 -1.41 17.71 10.01
N LEU A 242 -1.25 16.49 10.54
CA LEU A 242 -0.64 15.37 9.79
C LEU A 242 -1.46 15.02 8.55
N ILE A 243 -2.79 14.89 8.71
CA ILE A 243 -3.70 14.56 7.62
C ILE A 243 -3.71 15.67 6.58
N LYS A 244 -3.78 16.95 6.99
CA LYS A 244 -3.68 18.10 6.09
C LYS A 244 -2.36 18.11 5.32
N GLN A 245 -1.24 17.93 6.01
CA GLN A 245 0.09 17.90 5.40
C GLN A 245 0.21 16.77 4.37
N LYS A 246 -0.23 15.57 4.73
CA LYS A 246 -0.12 14.38 3.87
C LYS A 246 -1.11 14.40 2.70
N LEU A 247 -2.35 14.84 2.92
CA LEU A 247 -3.38 14.91 1.87
C LEU A 247 -3.26 16.14 0.95
N SER A 248 -2.60 17.21 1.37
CA SER A 248 -2.36 18.39 0.49
C SER A 248 -1.57 18.05 -0.78
N HIS A 249 -0.82 16.94 -0.76
CA HIS A 249 -0.07 16.42 -1.90
C HIS A 249 -0.87 15.41 -2.75
N SER A 250 -2.04 14.96 -2.27
CA SER A 250 -2.92 13.98 -2.91
C SER A 250 -4.22 14.68 -3.34
N GLN A 251 -4.17 15.38 -4.48
CA GLN A 251 -5.21 16.32 -4.92
C GLN A 251 -6.61 15.71 -5.19
N GLU A 252 -6.74 14.39 -5.28
CA GLU A 252 -7.99 13.76 -5.73
C GLU A 252 -8.97 13.39 -4.60
N TYR A 253 -8.46 13.11 -3.39
CA TYR A 253 -9.28 12.63 -2.26
C TYR A 253 -9.69 13.71 -1.27
N THR A 254 -9.03 14.88 -1.31
CA THR A 254 -9.33 16.05 -0.49
C THR A 254 -10.80 16.49 -0.63
N LYS A 255 -11.41 16.26 -1.81
CA LYS A 255 -12.79 16.67 -2.11
C LYS A 255 -13.88 15.91 -1.31
N TYR A 256 -13.58 14.70 -0.84
CA TYR A 256 -14.52 13.87 -0.06
C TYR A 256 -14.37 14.08 1.46
N PHE A 257 -13.18 14.54 1.89
CA PHE A 257 -12.84 14.67 3.31
C PHE A 257 -12.63 16.12 3.80
N MET A 258 -12.58 17.12 2.92
CA MET A 258 -12.37 18.54 3.26
C MET A 258 -13.45 19.48 2.69
N LYS A 259 -14.69 19.02 2.57
CA LYS A 259 -15.84 19.92 2.37
C LYS A 259 -16.65 20.05 3.63
#